data_AF-A0A0P8CGE7-F1
#
_entry.id   AF-A0A0P8CGE7-F1
#
_cell.length_a   1.000
_cell.length_b   1.000
_cell.length_c   1.000
_cell.angle_alpha   90.00
_cell.angle_beta   90.00
_cell.angle_gamma   90.00
#
_symmetry.space_group_name_H-M   'P 1'
#
loop_
_entity.id
_entity.type
_entity.pdbx_description
1 polymer ?
#
loop_
_entity_poly.entity_id
_entity_poly.type
_entity_poly.pdbx_seq_one_letter_code
_entity_poly.pdbx_strand_id
1 'polypeptide(L)'
;MDDLHRRILAEKENVEMALSNLNETMARNPKTFIELAAIGTFLHNIYNGIENILKQTLKSRNIEIPKSGSWHKDLLEISVSQGIISELLSDQLYEYLTFRHFFVHAYGFQLEESHLEVLANNIPDIWLKYLHEIDDFLGD
;
A
#
# COMPACT_ATOMS: atom_id res chain seq x y z
N MET A 1 3.64 -18.21 -17.69
CA MET A 1 3.55 -17.51 -16.40
C MET A 1 2.53 -18.22 -15.55
N ASP A 2 2.94 -18.63 -14.36
CA ASP A 2 2.08 -19.20 -13.33
C ASP A 2 0.93 -18.23 -12.94
N ASP A 3 -0.19 -18.75 -12.43
CA ASP A 3 -1.38 -17.96 -12.07
C ASP A 3 -1.06 -16.88 -11.02
N LEU A 4 -0.18 -17.20 -10.07
CA LEU A 4 0.29 -16.25 -9.05
C LEU A 4 0.99 -15.04 -9.67
N HIS A 5 1.94 -15.30 -10.58
CA HIS A 5 2.76 -14.24 -11.17
C HIS A 5 1.90 -13.26 -11.98
N ARG A 6 0.86 -13.76 -12.67
CA ARG A 6 -0.11 -12.90 -13.37
C ARG A 6 -0.89 -12.01 -12.42
N ARG A 7 -1.35 -12.55 -11.27
CA ARG A 7 -2.07 -11.77 -10.26
C ARG A 7 -1.19 -10.69 -9.64
N ILE A 8 0.05 -11.04 -9.28
CA ILE A 8 1.00 -10.07 -8.73
C ILE A 8 1.32 -8.97 -9.75
N LEU A 9 1.58 -9.33 -11.01
CA LEU A 9 1.84 -8.35 -12.07
C LEU A 9 0.67 -7.37 -12.24
N ALA A 10 -0.58 -7.87 -12.26
CA ALA A 10 -1.75 -7.01 -12.36
C ALA A 10 -1.89 -6.05 -11.17
N GLU A 11 -1.59 -6.49 -9.95
CA GLU A 11 -1.59 -5.60 -8.78
C GLU A 11 -0.45 -4.56 -8.87
N LYS A 12 0.74 -4.93 -9.36
CA LYS A 12 1.84 -3.97 -9.58
C LYS A 12 1.42 -2.88 -10.58
N GLU A 13 0.83 -3.25 -11.71
CA GLU A 13 0.33 -2.31 -12.72
C GLU A 13 -0.75 -1.36 -12.15
N ASN A 14 -1.65 -1.88 -11.32
CA ASN A 14 -2.67 -1.07 -10.64
C ASN A 14 -2.05 -0.04 -9.68
N VAL A 15 -1.03 -0.44 -8.91
CA VAL A 15 -0.33 0.45 -7.99
C VAL A 15 0.46 1.51 -8.74
N GLU A 16 1.14 1.16 -9.82
CA GLU A 16 1.87 2.10 -10.68
C GLU A 16 0.93 3.15 -11.29
N MET A 17 -0.25 2.73 -11.75
CA MET A 17 -1.29 3.65 -12.21
C MET A 17 -1.75 4.60 -11.10
N ALA A 18 -1.95 4.09 -9.88
CA ALA A 18 -2.33 4.91 -8.73
C ALA A 18 -1.22 5.91 -8.33
N LEU A 19 0.06 5.51 -8.40
CA LEU A 19 1.21 6.38 -8.18
C LEU A 19 1.30 7.49 -9.24
N SER A 20 1.06 7.17 -10.52
CA SER A 20 1.02 8.16 -11.59
C SER A 20 -0.07 9.21 -11.32
N ASN A 21 -1.28 8.76 -10.99
CA ASN A 21 -2.39 9.65 -10.68
C ASN A 21 -2.14 10.48 -9.41
N LEU A 22 -1.48 9.90 -8.39
CA LEU A 22 -1.06 10.61 -7.18
C LEU A 22 -0.11 11.75 -7.53
N ASN A 23 0.93 11.47 -8.33
CA ASN A 23 1.91 12.48 -8.75
C ASN A 23 1.25 13.61 -9.55
N GLU A 24 0.40 13.28 -10.52
CA GLU A 24 -0.37 14.28 -11.27
C GLU A 24 -1.26 15.14 -10.38
N THR A 25 -1.87 14.55 -9.36
CA THR A 25 -2.74 15.28 -8.42
C THR A 25 -1.93 16.17 -7.49
N MET A 26 -0.79 15.69 -6.98
CA MET A 26 0.13 16.45 -6.14
C MET A 26 0.69 17.70 -6.82
N ALA A 27 0.84 17.67 -8.15
CA ALA A 27 1.29 18.81 -8.95
C ALA A 27 0.23 19.92 -9.12
N ARG A 28 -1.05 19.65 -8.84
CA ARG A 28 -2.14 20.62 -9.00
C ARG A 28 -2.13 21.65 -7.87
N ASN A 29 -2.39 22.91 -8.25
CA ASN A 29 -2.48 24.04 -7.33
C ASN A 29 -3.66 24.96 -7.72
N PRO A 30 -4.41 25.50 -6.74
CA PRO A 30 -4.33 25.20 -5.31
C PRO A 30 -4.86 23.80 -4.99
N LYS A 31 -4.41 23.18 -3.89
CA LYS A 31 -5.01 21.94 -3.39
C LYS A 31 -6.32 22.27 -2.68
N THR A 32 -7.44 22.01 -3.34
CA THR A 32 -8.76 22.12 -2.71
C THR A 32 -9.15 20.80 -2.06
N PHE A 33 -10.32 20.75 -1.43
CA PHE A 33 -10.84 19.50 -0.86
C PHE A 33 -10.95 18.37 -1.91
N ILE A 34 -11.10 18.70 -3.20
CA ILE A 34 -11.16 17.72 -4.29
C ILE A 34 -9.79 17.07 -4.47
N GLU A 35 -8.73 17.85 -4.56
CA GLU A 35 -7.35 17.35 -4.66
C GLU A 35 -6.97 16.55 -3.42
N LEU A 36 -7.31 17.02 -2.21
CA LEU A 36 -7.02 16.28 -0.96
C LEU A 36 -7.76 14.93 -0.92
N ALA A 37 -9.03 14.89 -1.30
CA ALA A 37 -9.80 13.64 -1.37
C ALA A 37 -9.23 12.67 -2.40
N ALA A 38 -8.78 13.19 -3.55
CA ALA A 38 -8.12 12.39 -4.58
C ALA A 38 -6.78 11.83 -4.09
N ILE A 39 -5.91 12.65 -3.47
CA ILE A 39 -4.65 12.21 -2.87
C ILE A 39 -4.89 11.09 -1.85
N GLY A 40 -5.84 11.30 -0.93
CA GLY A 40 -6.19 10.28 0.06
C GLY A 40 -6.68 8.97 -0.56
N THR A 41 -7.47 9.06 -1.64
CA THR A 41 -7.93 7.90 -2.41
C THR A 41 -6.76 7.15 -3.05
N PHE A 42 -5.82 7.85 -3.67
CA PHE A 42 -4.67 7.20 -4.29
C PHE A 42 -3.74 6.55 -3.27
N LEU A 43 -3.46 7.21 -2.14
CA LEU A 43 -2.71 6.62 -1.02
C LEU A 43 -3.38 5.34 -0.50
N HIS A 44 -4.69 5.37 -0.32
CA HIS A 44 -5.48 4.20 0.07
C HIS A 44 -5.36 3.07 -0.96
N ASN A 45 -5.49 3.37 -2.24
CA ASN A 45 -5.43 2.39 -3.32
C ASN A 45 -4.05 1.75 -3.44
N ILE A 46 -2.98 2.54 -3.31
CA ILE A 46 -1.59 2.04 -3.33
C ILE A 46 -1.39 1.04 -2.19
N TYR A 47 -1.77 1.41 -0.97
CA TYR A 47 -1.65 0.53 0.19
C TYR A 47 -2.52 -0.74 0.05
N ASN A 48 -3.73 -0.63 -0.50
CA ASN A 48 -4.56 -1.80 -0.77
C ASN A 48 -3.92 -2.76 -1.80
N GLY A 49 -3.24 -2.24 -2.82
CA GLY A 49 -2.48 -3.04 -3.79
C GLY A 49 -1.30 -3.77 -3.14
N ILE A 50 -0.57 -3.10 -2.23
CA ILE A 50 0.47 -3.74 -1.40
C ILE A 50 -0.12 -4.90 -0.61
N GLU A 51 -1.22 -4.67 0.11
CA GLU A 51 -1.89 -5.73 0.87
C GLU A 51 -2.34 -6.89 -0.04
N ASN A 52 -2.86 -6.60 -1.23
CA ASN A 52 -3.28 -7.64 -2.18
C ASN A 52 -2.11 -8.52 -2.63
N ILE A 53 -0.95 -7.94 -2.92
CA ILE A 53 0.26 -8.69 -3.29
C ILE A 53 0.68 -9.57 -2.11
N LEU A 54 0.77 -9.04 -0.89
CA LEU A 54 1.08 -9.84 0.32
C LEU A 54 0.11 -11.02 0.50
N LYS A 55 -1.20 -10.78 0.30
CA LYS A 55 -2.22 -11.84 0.37
C LYS A 55 -1.98 -12.94 -0.66
N GLN A 56 -1.66 -12.59 -1.91
CA GLN A 56 -1.38 -13.59 -2.94
C GLN A 56 -0.12 -14.38 -2.62
N THR A 57 0.94 -13.71 -2.15
CA THR A 57 2.22 -14.33 -1.77
C THR A 57 2.07 -15.30 -0.60
N LEU A 58 1.31 -14.94 0.45
CA LEU A 58 1.02 -15.86 1.55
C LEU A 58 0.17 -17.05 1.12
N LYS A 59 -0.84 -16.79 0.28
CA LYS A 59 -1.72 -17.84 -0.24
C LYS A 59 -0.97 -18.87 -1.08
N SER A 60 0.03 -18.45 -1.87
CA SER A 60 0.84 -19.39 -2.66
C SER A 60 1.68 -20.34 -1.79
N ARG A 61 1.99 -19.94 -0.56
CA ARG A 61 2.66 -20.78 0.46
C ARG A 61 1.68 -21.54 1.36
N ASN A 62 0.38 -21.54 1.04
CA ASN A 62 -0.70 -22.14 1.84
C ASN A 62 -0.77 -21.59 3.28
N ILE A 63 -0.42 -20.31 3.47
CA ILE A 63 -0.50 -19.65 4.77
C ILE A 63 -1.84 -18.92 4.86
N GLU A 64 -2.63 -19.26 5.89
CA GLU A 64 -3.91 -18.62 6.12
C GLU A 64 -3.74 -17.22 6.70
N ILE A 65 -4.51 -16.28 6.15
CA ILE A 65 -4.60 -14.91 6.67
C ILE A 65 -5.73 -14.88 7.71
N PRO A 66 -5.48 -14.35 8.93
CA PRO A 66 -6.52 -14.20 9.95
C PRO A 66 -7.72 -13.40 9.43
N LYS A 67 -8.93 -13.79 9.87
CA LYS A 67 -10.19 -13.08 9.56
C LYS A 67 -10.63 -12.16 10.71
N SER A 68 -9.67 -11.72 11.53
CA SER A 68 -9.91 -10.88 12.70
C SER A 68 -10.33 -9.46 12.29
N GLY A 69 -10.84 -8.66 13.24
CA GLY A 69 -11.05 -7.22 13.02
C GLY A 69 -9.74 -6.44 12.79
N SER A 70 -8.59 -7.02 13.15
CA SER A 70 -7.25 -6.46 12.98
C SER A 70 -6.48 -7.09 11.82
N TRP A 71 -7.13 -7.80 10.90
CA TRP A 71 -6.45 -8.64 9.91
C TRP A 71 -5.40 -7.90 9.07
N HIS A 72 -5.58 -6.59 8.84
CA HIS A 72 -4.60 -5.75 8.15
C HIS A 72 -3.24 -5.71 8.86
N LYS A 73 -3.26 -5.60 10.20
CA LYS A 73 -2.05 -5.62 11.02
C LYS A 73 -1.46 -7.02 11.04
N ASP A 74 -2.32 -8.02 11.24
CA ASP A 74 -1.91 -9.42 11.28
C ASP A 74 -1.25 -9.84 9.94
N LEU A 75 -1.72 -9.28 8.81
CA LEU A 75 -1.12 -9.50 7.48
C LEU A 75 0.34 -9.05 7.45
N LEU A 76 0.65 -7.83 7.91
CA LEU A 76 2.02 -7.32 7.94
C LEU A 76 2.91 -8.15 8.88
N GLU A 77 2.42 -8.48 10.07
CA GLU A 77 3.17 -9.29 11.05
C GLU A 77 3.50 -10.68 10.49
N ILE A 78 2.54 -11.33 9.83
CA ILE A 78 2.78 -12.63 9.21
C ILE A 78 3.76 -12.48 8.05
N SER A 79 3.62 -11.47 7.19
CA SER A 79 4.56 -11.22 6.09
C SER A 79 5.99 -11.03 6.57
N VAL A 80 6.22 -10.34 7.69
CA VAL A 80 7.54 -10.26 8.34
C VAL A 80 7.99 -11.63 8.85
N SER A 81 7.14 -12.35 9.57
CA SER A 81 7.50 -13.67 10.13
C SER A 81 7.87 -14.72 9.07
N GLN A 82 7.32 -14.56 7.85
CA GLN A 82 7.59 -15.42 6.71
C GLN A 82 8.78 -14.95 5.87
N GLY A 83 9.39 -13.82 6.22
CA GLY A 83 10.50 -13.22 5.48
C GLY A 83 10.08 -12.64 4.12
N ILE A 84 8.79 -12.36 3.90
CA ILE A 84 8.29 -11.73 2.67
C ILE A 84 8.71 -10.27 2.60
N ILE A 85 8.66 -9.60 3.74
CA ILE A 85 9.13 -8.22 3.92
C ILE A 85 9.97 -8.10 5.18
N SER A 86 10.81 -7.08 5.25
CA SER A 86 11.59 -6.73 6.42
C SER A 86 10.73 -6.06 7.50
N GLU A 87 11.17 -6.17 8.76
CA GLU A 87 10.56 -5.44 9.88
C GLU A 87 10.59 -3.92 9.64
N LEU A 88 11.69 -3.42 9.09
CA LEU A 88 11.83 -2.01 8.72
C LEU A 88 10.75 -1.58 7.72
N LEU A 89 10.54 -2.34 6.64
CA LEU A 89 9.51 -2.01 5.66
C LEU A 89 8.11 -2.09 6.26
N SER A 90 7.85 -3.09 7.09
CA SER A 90 6.59 -3.23 7.83
C SER A 90 6.29 -2.00 8.69
N ASP A 91 7.29 -1.47 9.41
CA ASP A 91 7.13 -0.25 10.22
C ASP A 91 6.76 0.96 9.36
N GLN A 92 7.38 1.10 8.17
CA GLN A 92 7.03 2.17 7.23
C GLN A 92 5.60 2.01 6.69
N LEU A 93 5.17 0.78 6.40
CA LEU A 93 3.82 0.47 5.93
C LEU A 93 2.74 0.68 7.01
N TYR A 94 3.10 0.60 8.28
CA TYR A 94 2.18 0.81 9.40
C TYR A 94 1.57 2.22 9.42
N GLU A 95 2.32 3.22 8.94
CA GLU A 95 1.80 4.59 8.79
C GLU A 95 0.65 4.65 7.78
N TYR A 96 0.75 3.89 6.68
CA TYR A 96 -0.28 3.80 5.64
C TYR A 96 -1.48 2.94 6.08
N LEU A 97 -1.25 1.90 6.89
CA LEU A 97 -2.32 1.16 7.57
C LEU A 97 -3.13 2.10 8.46
N THR A 98 -2.45 2.91 9.26
CA THR A 98 -3.06 3.91 10.16
C THR A 98 -3.83 4.95 9.36
N PHE A 99 -3.22 5.50 8.32
CA PHE A 99 -3.86 6.44 7.40
C PHE A 99 -5.11 5.83 6.75
N ARG A 100 -5.02 4.59 6.26
CA ARG A 100 -6.17 3.86 5.70
C ARG A 100 -7.30 3.84 6.71
N HIS A 101 -7.07 3.39 7.94
CA HIS A 101 -8.11 3.28 8.95
C HIS A 101 -8.79 4.63 9.23
N PHE A 102 -8.00 5.71 9.30
CA PHE A 102 -8.53 7.06 9.38
C PHE A 102 -9.37 7.42 8.13
N PHE A 103 -8.83 7.22 6.93
CA PHE A 103 -9.42 7.63 5.66
C PHE A 103 -10.78 6.97 5.39
N VAL A 104 -10.98 5.70 5.75
CA VAL A 104 -12.28 5.03 5.53
C VAL A 104 -13.42 5.63 6.37
N HIS A 105 -13.08 6.34 7.45
CA HIS A 105 -14.04 6.96 8.37
C HIS A 105 -14.06 8.49 8.30
N ALA A 106 -13.03 9.09 7.69
CA ALA A 106 -12.89 10.53 7.60
C ALA A 106 -13.83 11.12 6.52
N TYR A 107 -14.35 12.31 6.81
CA TYR A 107 -14.88 13.19 5.77
C TYR A 107 -13.74 13.97 5.14
N GLY A 108 -13.87 14.32 3.85
CA GLY A 108 -12.81 15.03 3.11
C GLY A 108 -12.33 16.35 3.73
N PHE A 109 -13.15 17.02 4.56
CA PHE A 109 -12.76 18.24 5.27
C PHE A 109 -11.84 18.00 6.48
N GLN A 110 -11.70 16.75 6.93
CA GLN A 110 -10.79 16.34 8.01
C GLN A 110 -9.40 15.99 7.49
N LEU A 111 -9.21 16.01 6.16
CA LEU A 111 -7.91 15.76 5.54
C LEU A 111 -7.02 16.99 5.71
N GLU A 112 -5.86 16.79 6.32
CA GLU A 112 -4.84 17.82 6.45
C GLU A 112 -3.84 17.72 5.30
N GLU A 113 -3.68 18.81 4.55
CA GLU A 113 -2.78 18.89 3.39
C GLU A 113 -1.35 18.49 3.76
N SER A 114 -0.79 19.06 4.83
CA SER A 114 0.58 18.78 5.29
C SER A 114 0.82 17.30 5.56
N HIS A 115 -0.14 16.60 6.16
CA HIS A 115 -0.04 15.17 6.44
C HIS A 115 -0.11 14.35 5.15
N LEU A 116 -1.06 14.67 4.26
CA LEU A 116 -1.17 14.01 2.96
C LEU A 116 0.08 14.20 2.09
N GLU A 117 0.68 15.38 2.10
CA GLU A 117 1.91 15.66 1.36
C GLU A 117 3.08 14.80 1.86
N VAL A 118 3.23 14.63 3.18
CA VAL A 118 4.27 13.75 3.74
C VAL A 118 4.08 12.31 3.26
N LEU A 119 2.86 11.77 3.38
CA LEU A 119 2.56 10.40 2.95
C LEU A 119 2.77 10.22 1.43
N ALA A 120 2.31 11.18 0.63
CA ALA A 120 2.40 11.16 -0.82
C ALA A 120 3.83 11.28 -1.34
N ASN A 121 4.69 12.05 -0.67
CA ASN A 121 6.10 12.16 -1.04
C ASN A 121 6.90 10.91 -0.66
N ASN A 122 6.52 10.21 0.41
CA ASN A 122 7.25 9.03 0.90
C ASN A 122 6.86 7.72 0.19
N ILE A 123 5.61 7.59 -0.28
CA ILE A 123 5.09 6.32 -0.79
C ILE A 123 5.82 5.79 -2.05
N PRO A 124 6.34 6.61 -2.99
CA PRO A 124 7.07 6.09 -4.15
C PRO A 124 8.33 5.32 -3.74
N ASP A 125 9.10 5.84 -2.79
CA ASP A 125 10.33 5.19 -2.30
C ASP A 125 10.01 3.90 -1.53
N ILE A 126 8.93 3.91 -0.74
CA ILE A 126 8.45 2.73 -0.01
C ILE A 126 7.98 1.66 -1.00
N TRP A 127 7.27 2.05 -2.06
CA TRP A 127 6.85 1.15 -3.12
C TRP A 127 8.03 0.49 -3.83
N LEU A 128 9.10 1.25 -4.14
CA LEU A 128 10.31 0.68 -4.74
C LEU A 128 10.98 -0.33 -3.82
N LYS A 129 11.13 -0.02 -2.53
CA LYS A 129 11.67 -0.98 -1.54
C LYS A 129 10.81 -2.24 -1.45
N TYR A 130 9.49 -2.06 -1.44
CA TYR A 130 8.54 -3.17 -1.42
C TYR A 130 8.67 -4.07 -2.64
N LEU A 131 8.78 -3.49 -3.84
CA LEU A 131 8.98 -4.28 -5.06
C LEU A 131 10.28 -5.09 -5.00
N HIS A 132 11.36 -4.48 -4.54
CA HIS A 132 12.65 -5.17 -4.36
C HIS A 132 12.52 -6.37 -3.41
N GLU A 133 11.94 -6.19 -2.22
CA GLU A 133 11.79 -7.29 -1.25
C GLU A 133 10.87 -8.41 -1.78
N ILE A 134 9.79 -8.06 -2.51
CA ILE A 134 8.91 -9.05 -3.14
C ILE A 134 9.62 -9.83 -4.25
N ASP A 135 10.40 -9.15 -5.09
CA ASP A 135 11.10 -9.79 -6.20
C ASP A 135 12.25 -10.67 -5.69
N ASP A 136 12.97 -10.25 -4.65
CA ASP A 136 13.98 -11.07 -3.96
C ASP A 136 13.32 -12.32 -3.36
N PHE A 137 12.20 -12.17 -2.64
CA PHE A 137 11.48 -13.29 -2.03
C PHE A 137 10.89 -14.30 -3.03
N LEU A 138 10.48 -13.84 -4.22
CA LEU A 138 9.93 -14.71 -5.28
C LEU A 138 11.02 -15.30 -6.19
N GLY A 139 12.21 -14.70 -6.19
CA GLY A 139 13.40 -15.20 -6.89
C GLY A 139 14.09 -16.35 -6.16
N ASP A 140 13.91 -16.43 -4.84
CA ASP A 140 14.30 -17.55 -3.96
C ASP A 140 13.32 -18.74 -4.01
#